data_AF-A0AAD4XB48-F1
#
_entry.id   AF-A0AAD4XB48-F1
#
_cell.length_a   1.000
_cell.length_b   1.000
_cell.length_c   1.000
_cell.angle_alpha   90.00
_cell.angle_beta   90.00
_cell.angle_gamma   90.00
#
_symmetry.space_group_name_H-M   'P 1'
#
loop_
_entity.id
_entity.type
_entity.pdbx_description
1 polymer ?
#
loop_
_entity_poly.entity_id
_entity_poly.type
_entity_poly.pdbx_seq_one_letter_code
_entity_poly.pdbx_strand_id
1 'polypeptide(L)'
;MGYIEEARENHVKKKVEEALRSKMKAKALKECVYYTSKYAECAVGRTLSVVWQCRQEAKELNECLHQYTSDSVLEEMKKAYTLQQES
;
A
#
# COMPACT_ATOMS: atom_id res chain seq x y z
N MET A 1 34.73 -3.21 0.17
CA MET A 1 33.27 -2.97 0.29
C MET A 1 32.97 -2.93 1.76
N GLY A 2 32.88 -1.73 2.32
CA GLY A 2 32.81 -1.51 3.77
C GLY A 2 31.39 -1.76 4.30
N TYR A 3 31.29 -2.24 5.54
CA TYR A 3 30.04 -2.42 6.29
C TYR A 3 29.16 -1.16 6.34
N ILE A 4 29.76 0.03 6.26
CA ILE A 4 29.06 1.32 6.23
C ILE A 4 28.39 1.57 4.87
N GLU A 5 29.02 1.15 3.77
CA GLU A 5 28.48 1.30 2.42
C GLU A 5 27.26 0.39 2.22
N GLU A 6 27.37 -0.88 2.64
CA GLU A 6 26.28 -1.86 2.54
C GLU A 6 25.05 -1.45 3.38
N ALA A 7 25.26 -0.92 4.60
CA ALA A 7 24.17 -0.40 5.43
C ALA A 7 23.46 0.80 4.77
N ARG A 8 24.21 1.70 4.12
CA ARG A 8 23.66 2.85 3.41
C ARG A 8 22.86 2.42 2.18
N GLU A 9 23.38 1.49 1.38
CA GLU A 9 22.67 0.94 0.22
C GLU A 9 21.37 0.23 0.62
N ASN A 10 21.41 -0.60 1.66
CA ASN A 10 20.22 -1.28 2.18
C ASN A 10 19.17 -0.28 2.71
N HIS A 11 19.60 0.78 3.38
CA HIS A 11 18.70 1.82 3.85
C HIS A 11 18.05 2.61 2.69
N VAL A 12 18.79 2.87 1.61
CA VAL A 12 18.23 3.49 0.39
C VAL A 12 17.22 2.57 -0.27
N LYS A 13 17.52 1.27 -0.42
CA LYS A 13 16.57 0.27 -0.97
C LYS A 13 15.27 0.21 -0.18
N LYS A 14 15.34 0.22 1.16
CA LYS A 14 14.15 0.26 2.03
C LYS A 14 13.32 1.52 1.82
N LYS A 15 13.94 2.69 1.78
CA LYS A 15 13.23 3.95 1.54
C LYS A 15 12.53 4.00 0.18
N VAL A 16 13.19 3.46 -0.86
CA VAL A 16 12.61 3.35 -2.19
C VAL A 16 11.40 2.41 -2.17
N GLU A 17 11.51 1.24 -1.53
CA GLU A 17 10.39 0.32 -1.38
C GLU A 17 9.23 0.94 -0.59
N GLU A 18 9.48 1.66 0.50
CA GLU A 18 8.46 2.37 1.26
C GLU A 18 7.76 3.45 0.43
N ALA A 19 8.52 4.22 -0.36
CA ALA A 19 7.96 5.22 -1.27
C ALA A 19 7.10 4.57 -2.36
N LEU A 20 7.53 3.44 -2.93
CA LEU A 20 6.78 2.64 -3.89
C LEU A 20 5.50 2.07 -3.27
N ARG A 21 5.58 1.49 -2.07
CA ARG A 21 4.41 1.01 -1.31
C ARG A 21 3.41 2.14 -1.03
N SER A 22 3.89 3.34 -0.71
CA SER A 22 3.04 4.50 -0.49
C SER A 22 2.31 4.94 -1.77
N LYS A 23 3.03 5.02 -2.90
CA LYS A 23 2.42 5.30 -4.22
C LYS A 23 1.40 4.23 -4.62
N MET A 24 1.70 2.96 -4.37
CA MET A 24 0.82 1.84 -4.63
C MET A 24 -0.48 1.92 -3.81
N LYS A 25 -0.37 2.19 -2.50
CA LYS A 25 -1.54 2.41 -1.63
C LYS A 25 -2.40 3.58 -2.10
N ALA A 26 -1.79 4.70 -2.50
CA ALA A 26 -2.52 5.85 -3.02
C ALA A 26 -3.29 5.51 -4.32
N LYS A 27 -2.72 4.67 -5.19
CA LYS A 27 -3.40 4.17 -6.38
C LYS A 27 -4.55 3.22 -6.01
N ALA A 28 -4.30 2.25 -5.12
CA ALA A 28 -5.30 1.30 -4.64
C ALA A 28 -6.52 1.99 -4.02
N LEU A 29 -6.30 3.06 -3.24
CA LEU A 29 -7.38 3.85 -2.64
C LEU A 29 -8.26 4.55 -3.69
N LYS A 30 -7.70 4.95 -4.83
CA LYS A 30 -8.46 5.57 -5.93
C LYS A 30 -9.32 4.55 -6.68
N GLU A 31 -8.81 3.34 -6.88
CA GLU A 31 -9.59 2.28 -7.54
C GLU A 31 -10.67 1.71 -6.60
N CYS A 32 -10.39 1.63 -5.30
CA CYS A 32 -11.30 1.11 -4.28
C CYS A 32 -12.19 2.19 -3.62
N VAL A 33 -12.46 3.31 -4.30
CA VAL A 33 -13.26 4.44 -3.74
C VAL A 33 -14.65 3.99 -3.29
N TYR A 34 -15.30 3.10 -4.03
CA TYR A 34 -16.63 2.58 -3.67
C TYR A 34 -16.63 1.89 -2.30
N TYR A 35 -15.72 0.93 -2.08
CA TYR A 35 -15.58 0.22 -0.81
C TYR A 35 -15.09 1.13 0.32
N THR A 36 -14.22 2.08 0.00
CA THR A 36 -13.73 3.08 0.96
C THR A 36 -14.86 3.96 1.48
N SER A 37 -15.77 4.38 0.58
CA SER A 37 -16.94 5.18 0.93
C SER A 37 -17.90 4.40 1.81
N LYS A 38 -18.19 3.14 1.45
CA LYS A 38 -19.06 2.24 2.24
C LYS A 38 -18.50 1.99 3.65
N TYR A 39 -17.20 1.76 3.77
CA TYR A 39 -16.54 1.65 5.07
C TYR A 39 -16.57 2.96 5.86
N ALA A 40 -16.35 4.10 5.20
CA ALA A 40 -16.42 5.42 5.83
C ALA A 40 -17.83 5.71 6.36
N GLU A 41 -18.89 5.42 5.60
CA GLU A 41 -20.28 5.54 6.03
C GLU A 41 -20.57 4.70 7.28
N CYS A 42 -20.04 3.47 7.36
CA CYS A 42 -20.15 2.68 8.58
C CYS A 42 -19.30 3.23 9.73
N ALA A 43 -18.13 3.80 9.45
CA ALA A 43 -17.25 4.36 10.48
C ALA A 43 -17.77 5.70 11.05
N VAL A 44 -18.61 6.42 10.31
CA VAL A 44 -19.20 7.69 10.78
C VAL A 44 -19.97 7.47 12.09
N GLY A 45 -19.57 8.19 13.13
CA GLY A 45 -20.20 8.14 14.45
C GLY A 45 -19.79 6.94 15.32
N ARG A 46 -18.88 6.07 14.86
CA ARG A 46 -18.39 4.90 15.61
C ARG A 46 -16.89 5.02 15.85
N THR A 47 -16.48 5.34 17.07
CA THR A 47 -15.05 5.48 17.43
C THR A 47 -14.44 4.19 17.98
N LEU A 48 -15.15 3.49 18.87
CA LEU A 48 -14.63 2.28 19.54
C LEU A 48 -15.23 0.99 18.97
N SER A 49 -16.47 1.03 18.49
CA SER A 49 -17.19 -0.16 17.99
C SER A 49 -16.94 -0.46 16.50
N VAL A 50 -16.22 0.40 15.78
CA VAL A 50 -16.04 0.30 14.31
C VAL A 50 -15.40 -1.02 13.88
N VAL A 51 -14.47 -1.55 14.69
CA VAL A 51 -13.74 -2.78 14.38
C VAL A 51 -14.66 -4.01 14.35
N TRP A 52 -15.72 -4.01 15.15
CA TRP A 52 -16.68 -5.11 15.20
C TRP A 52 -17.86 -4.86 14.27
N GLN A 53 -18.41 -3.65 14.28
CA GLN A 53 -19.64 -3.32 13.57
C GLN A 53 -19.44 -3.13 12.07
N CYS A 54 -18.28 -2.66 11.64
CA CYS A 54 -17.94 -2.45 10.23
C CYS A 54 -16.96 -3.52 9.72
N ARG A 55 -16.89 -4.67 10.40
CA ARG A 55 -15.95 -5.75 10.07
C ARG A 55 -16.17 -6.29 8.65
N GLN A 56 -17.42 -6.32 8.18
CA GLN A 56 -17.77 -6.83 6.87
C GLN A 56 -17.30 -5.86 5.77
N GLU A 57 -17.60 -4.57 5.91
CA GLU A 57 -17.18 -3.52 4.99
C GLU A 57 -15.65 -3.36 4.98
N ALA A 58 -15.01 -3.51 6.14
CA ALA A 58 -13.54 -3.56 6.24
C ALA A 58 -12.96 -4.76 5.49
N LYS A 59 -13.64 -5.91 5.49
CA LYS A 59 -13.21 -7.10 4.75
C LYS A 59 -13.32 -6.86 3.25
N GLU A 60 -14.44 -6.35 2.77
CA GLU A 60 -14.64 -6.01 1.35
C GLU A 60 -13.60 -4.98 0.86
N LEU A 61 -13.33 -3.95 1.68
CA LEU A 61 -12.29 -2.96 1.38
C LEU A 61 -10.90 -3.61 1.32
N ASN A 62 -10.56 -4.48 2.26
CA ASN A 62 -9.28 -5.19 2.25
C ASN A 62 -9.14 -6.13 1.06
N GLU A 63 -10.21 -6.83 0.65
CA GLU A 63 -10.21 -7.68 -0.54
C GLU A 63 -9.95 -6.86 -1.81
N CYS A 64 -10.53 -5.66 -1.93
CA CYS A 64 -10.24 -4.75 -3.03
C CYS A 64 -8.78 -4.25 -2.98
N LEU A 65 -8.32 -3.77 -1.82
CA LEU A 65 -6.96 -3.26 -1.65
C LEU A 65 -5.91 -4.33 -1.95
N HIS A 66 -6.15 -5.58 -1.55
CA HIS A 66 -5.23 -6.70 -1.75
C HIS A 66 -4.94 -6.96 -3.23
N GLN A 67 -5.89 -6.71 -4.13
CA GLN A 67 -5.67 -6.85 -5.58
C GLN A 67 -4.61 -5.87 -6.09
N TYR A 68 -4.52 -4.70 -5.48
CA TYR A 68 -3.58 -3.64 -5.88
C TYR A 68 -2.33 -3.57 -5.01
N THR A 69 -2.34 -4.19 -3.83
CA THR A 69 -1.20 -4.20 -2.89
C THR A 69 -0.49 -5.55 -2.80
N SER A 70 -0.75 -6.47 -3.74
CA SER A 70 -0.06 -7.76 -3.83
C SER A 70 1.44 -7.58 -4.09
N ASP A 71 2.28 -8.45 -3.53
CA ASP A 71 3.73 -8.46 -3.77
C ASP A 71 4.07 -8.55 -5.26
N SER A 72 3.23 -9.19 -6.07
CA SER A 72 3.39 -9.22 -7.54
C SER A 72 3.38 -7.82 -8.17
N VAL A 73 2.44 -6.96 -7.75
CA VAL A 73 2.31 -5.57 -8.24
C VAL A 73 3.48 -4.72 -7.75
N LEU A 74 3.95 -4.96 -6.53
CA LEU A 74 5.11 -4.28 -5.97
C LEU A 74 6.38 -4.62 -6.77
N GLU A 75 6.58 -5.90 -7.13
CA GLU A 75 7.72 -6.33 -7.92
C GLU A 75 7.67 -5.80 -9.37
N GLU A 76 6.50 -5.73 -10.00
CA GLU A 76 6.34 -5.07 -11.30
C GLU A 76 6.69 -3.58 -11.23
N MET A 77 6.23 -2.86 -10.19
CA MET A 77 6.55 -1.46 -10.00
C MET A 77 8.04 -1.22 -9.69
N LYS A 78 8.69 -2.13 -8.95
CA LYS A 78 10.14 -2.10 -8.74
C LYS A 78 10.89 -2.26 -10.06
N LYS A 79 10.50 -3.23 -10.90
CA LYS A 79 11.09 -3.43 -12.24
C LYS A 79 10.92 -2.20 -13.13
N ALA A 80 9.75 -1.58 -13.12
CA ALA A 80 9.52 -0.34 -13.85
C ALA A 80 10.40 0.82 -13.33
N TYR A 81 10.60 0.91 -12.01
CA TYR A 81 11.45 1.93 -11.40
C TYR A 81 12.93 1.74 -11.71
N THR A 82 13.43 0.50 -11.74
CA THR A 82 14.82 0.22 -12.14
C THR A 82 15.07 0.57 -13.61
N LEU A 83 14.12 0.25 -14.50
CA LEU A 83 14.22 0.61 -15.92
C LEU A 83 14.18 2.13 -16.15
N GLN A 84 13.41 2.87 -15.36
CA GLN A 84 13.38 4.34 -15.41
C GLN A 84 14.66 5.00 -14.88
N GLN A 85 15.45 4.32 -14.05
CA GLN A 85 16.73 4.83 -13.55
C GLN A 85 17.89 4.56 -14.52
N GLU A 86 17.72 3.59 -15.44
CA GLU A 86 18.73 3.20 -16.44
C GLU A 86 18.62 3.97 -17.77
N SER A 87 17.58 4.80 -17.95
CA SER A 87 17.39 5.69 -19.11
C SER A 87 17.68 7.15 -18.77
#